data_AF-A0A091KCR7-F1
#
_entry.id   AF-A0A091KCR7-F1
#
_cell.length_a   1.000
_cell.length_b   1.000
_cell.length_c   1.000
_cell.angle_alpha   90.00
_cell.angle_beta   90.00
_cell.angle_gamma   90.00
#
_symmetry.space_group_name_H-M   'P 1'
#
loop_
_entity.id
_entity.type
_entity.pdbx_description
1 polymer ?
#
loop_
_entity_poly.entity_id
_entity_poly.type
_entity_poly.pdbx_seq_one_letter_code
_entity_poly.pdbx_strand_id
1 'polypeptide(L)'
;MWTVMGEALSESGGIFLEPLQSVGESLRWEKQKEVEWLGSSQETESVSTWSPNFWRKDLEEKLIQYMTAQIPLFDSSSDTNETALREHLIQLETTFLPSLEQRSGVFKEAGLLVTYAHCCHASLSSHLSMLTDSNHFSFSQYLLVYEWGLKMYQSETCVRPRQPPQHSLSLGVQCLVWILKTEEKLLAVAQVRTQEEEAFDIGKPPCADAAVIQILTEKTEAAQGVSESLSEKVEAVCLMECLRFLQ
;
A
#
# COMPACT_ATOMS: atom_id res chain seq x y z
N MET A 1 -27.35 7.70 -11.66
CA MET A 1 -26.09 8.06 -10.97
C MET A 1 -24.96 7.08 -11.30
N TRP A 2 -25.12 5.77 -11.13
CA TRP A 2 -24.05 4.81 -11.46
C TRP A 2 -23.69 4.73 -12.94
N THR A 3 -24.65 4.93 -13.84
CA THR A 3 -24.40 5.13 -15.28
C THR A 3 -23.54 6.37 -15.54
N VAL A 4 -23.84 7.47 -14.83
CA VAL A 4 -23.11 8.75 -14.91
C VAL A 4 -21.67 8.60 -14.39
N MET A 5 -21.46 7.80 -13.36
CA MET A 5 -20.11 7.48 -12.86
C MET A 5 -19.34 6.55 -13.82
N GLY A 6 -20.00 5.57 -14.43
CA GLY A 6 -19.40 4.73 -15.48
C GLY A 6 -19.00 5.55 -16.72
N GLU A 7 -19.81 6.54 -17.08
CA GLU A 7 -19.47 7.53 -18.12
C GLU A 7 -18.32 8.44 -17.69
N ALA A 8 -18.29 8.87 -16.43
CA ALA A 8 -17.22 9.70 -15.85
C ALA A 8 -15.86 8.99 -15.81
N LEU A 9 -15.85 7.67 -15.77
CA LEU A 9 -14.67 6.81 -15.60
C LEU A 9 -14.40 5.94 -16.84
N SER A 10 -14.83 6.37 -18.02
CA SER A 10 -14.76 5.55 -19.22
C SER A 10 -13.35 5.04 -19.53
N GLU A 11 -13.26 3.82 -20.06
CA GLU A 11 -12.01 3.14 -20.45
C GLU A 11 -11.20 3.92 -21.51
N SER A 12 -11.78 4.93 -22.17
CA SER A 12 -11.11 5.73 -23.19
C SER A 12 -10.28 6.90 -22.63
N GLY A 13 -10.02 6.93 -21.33
CA GLY A 13 -9.03 7.81 -20.69
C GLY A 13 -9.50 9.22 -20.32
N GLY A 14 -10.78 9.55 -20.53
CA GLY A 14 -11.35 10.84 -20.14
C GLY A 14 -12.06 10.74 -18.79
N ILE A 15 -11.60 11.50 -17.79
CA ILE A 15 -12.42 11.75 -16.59
C ILE A 15 -13.30 12.97 -16.85
N PHE A 16 -14.61 12.79 -16.84
CA PHE A 16 -15.56 13.88 -17.06
C PHE A 16 -15.94 14.54 -15.73
N LEU A 17 -15.64 15.83 -15.63
CA LEU A 17 -15.85 16.63 -14.44
C LEU A 17 -17.34 16.79 -14.08
N GLU A 18 -18.20 17.08 -15.07
CA GLU A 18 -19.63 17.35 -14.85
C GLU A 18 -20.36 16.17 -14.16
N PRO A 19 -20.22 14.91 -14.61
CA PRO A 19 -20.65 13.73 -13.87
C PRO A 19 -20.17 13.65 -12.42
N LEU A 20 -18.90 13.94 -12.16
CA LEU A 20 -18.31 13.88 -10.82
C LEU A 20 -18.81 14.99 -9.91
N GLN A 21 -19.06 16.19 -10.46
CA GLN A 21 -19.65 17.29 -9.71
C GLN A 21 -21.06 16.93 -9.21
N SER A 22 -21.89 16.31 -10.06
CA SER A 22 -23.22 15.84 -9.66
C SER A 22 -23.16 14.80 -8.52
N VAL A 23 -22.17 13.89 -8.58
CA VAL A 23 -21.91 12.92 -7.49
C VAL A 23 -21.45 13.63 -6.22
N GLY A 24 -20.53 14.59 -6.33
CA GLY A 24 -20.04 15.38 -5.20
C GLY A 24 -21.12 16.23 -4.52
N GLU A 25 -22.02 16.83 -5.30
CA GLU A 25 -23.19 17.55 -4.79
C GLU A 25 -24.16 16.62 -4.05
N SER A 26 -24.40 15.43 -4.59
CA SER A 26 -25.26 14.41 -3.97
C SER A 26 -24.70 13.96 -2.62
N LEU A 27 -23.39 13.70 -2.54
CA LEU A 27 -22.70 13.35 -1.29
C LEU A 27 -22.73 14.49 -0.26
N ARG A 28 -22.60 15.74 -0.71
CA ARG A 28 -22.69 16.90 0.18
C ARG A 28 -24.10 17.04 0.75
N TRP A 29 -25.11 16.86 -0.08
CA TRP A 29 -26.51 16.85 0.34
C TRP A 29 -26.80 15.74 1.35
N GLU A 30 -26.29 14.53 1.11
CA GLU A 30 -26.41 13.40 2.04
C GLU A 30 -25.77 13.71 3.40
N LYS A 31 -24.54 14.23 3.41
CA LYS A 31 -23.85 14.62 4.65
C LYS A 31 -24.60 15.71 5.41
N GLN A 32 -25.18 16.67 4.70
CA GLN A 32 -26.00 17.71 5.33
C GLN A 32 -27.25 17.10 5.97
N LYS A 33 -27.92 16.15 5.29
CA LYS A 33 -29.09 15.46 5.83
C LYS A 33 -28.77 14.60 7.04
N GLU A 34 -27.61 13.94 7.06
CA GLU A 34 -27.13 13.19 8.21
C GLU A 34 -26.95 14.10 9.44
N VAL A 35 -26.35 15.29 9.27
CA VAL A 35 -26.18 16.27 10.35
C VAL A 35 -27.52 16.83 10.83
N GLU A 36 -28.44 17.16 9.92
CA GLU A 36 -29.80 17.61 10.26
C GLU A 36 -30.55 16.56 11.08
N TRP A 37 -30.44 15.28 10.70
CA TRP A 37 -31.10 14.16 11.38
C TRP A 37 -30.50 13.87 12.76
N LEU A 38 -29.16 13.88 12.88
CA LEU A 38 -28.48 13.70 14.17
C LEU A 38 -28.76 14.86 15.14
N GLY A 39 -28.92 16.08 14.61
CA GLY A 39 -29.29 17.27 15.39
C GLY A 39 -30.76 17.32 15.81
N SER A 40 -31.67 16.57 15.16
CA SER A 40 -33.11 16.56 15.44
C SER A 40 -33.57 15.39 16.32
N SER A 41 -32.65 14.72 17.02
CA SER A 41 -32.88 13.48 17.77
C SER A 41 -33.78 13.62 19.03
N GLN A 42 -34.61 14.66 19.09
CA GLN A 42 -35.64 14.82 20.12
C GLN A 42 -37.09 14.62 19.64
N GLU A 43 -37.39 14.45 18.35
CA GLU A 43 -38.79 14.24 17.91
C GLU A 43 -39.00 13.08 16.93
N THR A 44 -39.57 12.02 17.49
CA THR A 44 -40.47 10.99 16.92
C THR A 44 -40.00 10.07 15.78
N GLU A 45 -40.31 8.79 16.01
CA GLU A 45 -40.22 7.65 15.10
C GLU A 45 -40.69 7.98 13.68
N SER A 46 -39.77 7.92 12.72
CA SER A 46 -40.11 7.74 11.31
C SER A 46 -39.27 6.59 10.75
N VAL A 47 -39.97 5.52 10.38
CA VAL A 47 -39.45 4.32 9.72
C VAL A 47 -38.99 4.71 8.31
N SER A 48 -37.82 5.32 8.22
CA SER A 48 -37.13 5.59 6.97
C SER A 48 -36.08 4.49 6.79
N THR A 49 -36.28 3.59 5.83
CA THR A 49 -35.27 2.59 5.38
C THR A 49 -34.06 3.23 4.69
N TRP A 50 -33.95 4.56 4.72
CA TRP A 50 -32.86 5.32 4.14
C TRP A 50 -31.63 5.24 5.06
N SER A 51 -30.61 4.51 4.62
CA SER A 51 -29.30 4.48 5.28
C SER A 51 -28.35 5.45 4.57
N PRO A 52 -27.88 6.53 5.24
CA PRO A 52 -27.00 7.56 4.65
C PRO A 52 -25.55 7.07 4.38
N ASN A 53 -25.32 5.76 4.38
CA ASN A 53 -24.00 5.16 4.20
C ASN A 53 -23.90 4.26 2.96
N PHE A 54 -25.01 4.03 2.24
CA PHE A 54 -25.00 3.12 1.08
C PHE A 54 -24.23 3.73 -0.10
N TRP A 55 -24.45 5.01 -0.37
CA TRP A 55 -23.92 5.71 -1.53
C TRP A 55 -22.40 5.90 -1.49
N ARG A 56 -21.83 6.18 -0.31
CA ARG A 56 -20.38 6.35 -0.15
C ARG A 56 -19.62 5.05 -0.41
N LYS A 57 -20.11 3.92 0.12
CA LYS A 57 -19.46 2.62 -0.05
C LYS A 57 -19.48 2.17 -1.50
N ASP A 58 -20.61 2.32 -2.18
CA ASP A 58 -20.73 1.98 -3.61
C ASP A 58 -19.80 2.85 -4.48
N LEU A 59 -19.68 4.13 -4.14
CA LEU A 59 -18.73 5.04 -4.80
C LEU A 59 -17.28 4.60 -4.61
N GLU A 60 -16.91 4.30 -3.36
CA GLU A 60 -15.57 3.81 -3.03
C GLU A 60 -15.25 2.51 -3.76
N GLU A 61 -16.18 1.56 -3.80
CA GLU A 61 -16.02 0.29 -4.52
C GLU A 61 -15.76 0.53 -6.01
N LYS A 62 -16.53 1.41 -6.66
CA LYS A 62 -16.35 1.72 -8.09
C LYS A 62 -15.04 2.43 -8.38
N LEU A 63 -14.62 3.36 -7.52
CA LEU A 63 -13.32 4.03 -7.64
C LEU A 63 -12.17 3.04 -7.45
N ILE A 64 -12.27 2.15 -6.45
CA ILE A 64 -11.28 1.10 -6.21
C ILE A 64 -11.18 0.18 -7.44
N GLN A 65 -12.32 -0.28 -8.00
CA GLN A 65 -12.34 -1.10 -9.23
C GLN A 65 -11.64 -0.38 -10.39
N TYR A 66 -11.98 0.88 -10.62
CA TYR A 66 -11.40 1.69 -11.69
C TYR A 66 -9.89 1.92 -11.51
N MET A 67 -9.43 2.17 -10.29
CA MET A 67 -8.02 2.39 -9.99
C MET A 67 -7.22 1.10 -10.10
N THR A 68 -7.75 0.00 -9.56
CA THR A 68 -7.11 -1.32 -9.64
C THR A 68 -6.96 -1.78 -11.09
N ALA A 69 -7.93 -1.50 -11.95
CA ALA A 69 -7.83 -1.80 -13.39
C ALA A 69 -6.71 -1.01 -14.11
N GLN A 70 -6.20 0.07 -13.51
CA GLN A 70 -5.12 0.88 -14.07
C GLN A 70 -3.77 0.61 -13.46
N ILE A 71 -3.70 -0.22 -12.42
CA ILE A 71 -2.42 -0.67 -11.89
C ILE A 71 -1.82 -1.62 -12.94
N PRO A 72 -0.56 -1.40 -13.36
CA PRO A 72 0.13 -2.33 -14.25
C PRO A 72 0.06 -3.77 -13.70
N LEU A 73 -0.14 -4.73 -14.59
CA LEU A 73 -0.13 -6.14 -14.20
C LEU A 73 1.30 -6.58 -13.88
N PHE A 74 1.45 -7.35 -12.81
CA PHE A 74 2.72 -7.99 -12.46
C PHE A 74 2.72 -9.43 -12.97
N ASP A 75 3.46 -9.69 -14.05
CA ASP A 75 3.62 -11.04 -14.61
C ASP A 75 4.75 -11.79 -13.91
N SER A 76 4.41 -12.64 -12.94
CA SER A 76 5.36 -13.35 -12.08
C SER A 76 5.89 -14.68 -12.67
N SER A 77 5.89 -14.85 -13.99
CA SER A 77 6.00 -16.19 -14.62
C SER A 77 7.43 -16.70 -14.88
N SER A 78 8.50 -16.12 -14.30
CA SER A 78 9.89 -16.55 -14.60
C SER A 78 10.86 -16.43 -13.42
N ASP A 79 12.01 -17.12 -13.52
CA ASP A 79 13.18 -17.02 -12.63
C ASP A 79 13.82 -15.61 -12.55
N THR A 80 13.18 -14.59 -13.13
CA THR A 80 13.60 -13.18 -13.17
C THR A 80 12.83 -12.32 -12.15
N ASN A 81 12.28 -12.95 -11.12
CA ASN A 81 11.28 -12.36 -10.22
C ASN A 81 11.75 -11.08 -9.49
N GLU A 82 13.04 -10.90 -9.19
CA GLU A 82 13.53 -9.69 -8.53
C GLU A 82 13.65 -8.49 -9.49
N THR A 83 14.23 -8.68 -10.67
CA THR A 83 14.32 -7.62 -11.70
C THR A 83 12.93 -7.23 -12.20
N ALA A 84 12.05 -8.21 -12.42
CA ALA A 84 10.66 -7.97 -12.79
C ALA A 84 9.92 -7.16 -11.72
N LEU A 85 10.14 -7.49 -10.43
CA LEU A 85 9.58 -6.73 -9.31
C LEU A 85 10.12 -5.30 -9.28
N ARG A 86 11.42 -5.10 -9.48
CA ARG A 86 12.03 -3.78 -9.53
C ARG A 86 11.45 -2.94 -10.66
N GLU A 87 11.35 -3.50 -11.86
CA GLU A 87 10.76 -2.83 -13.02
C GLU A 87 9.29 -2.48 -12.77
N HIS A 88 8.53 -3.41 -12.18
CA HIS A 88 7.14 -3.18 -11.77
C HIS A 88 7.01 -2.01 -10.80
N LEU A 89 7.86 -1.94 -9.76
CA LEU A 89 7.88 -0.83 -8.80
C LEU A 89 8.26 0.50 -9.47
N ILE A 90 9.18 0.49 -10.45
CA ILE A 90 9.51 1.66 -11.26
C ILE A 90 8.31 2.11 -12.10
N GLN A 91 7.54 1.19 -12.69
CA GLN A 91 6.33 1.53 -13.44
C GLN A 91 5.26 2.15 -12.53
N LEU A 92 5.10 1.64 -11.30
CA LEU A 92 4.23 2.28 -10.31
C LEU A 92 4.66 3.72 -10.05
N GLU A 93 5.96 3.93 -9.80
CA GLU A 93 6.53 5.24 -9.48
C GLU A 93 6.42 6.24 -10.64
N THR A 94 6.71 5.81 -11.86
CA THR A 94 6.90 6.71 -13.01
C THR A 94 5.65 6.89 -13.86
N THR A 95 4.69 5.95 -13.80
CA THR A 95 3.50 5.97 -14.66
C THR A 95 2.22 6.01 -13.84
N PHE A 96 2.02 5.05 -12.93
CA PHE A 96 0.78 4.95 -12.17
C PHE A 96 0.58 6.14 -11.21
N LEU A 97 1.54 6.42 -10.33
CA LEU A 97 1.41 7.49 -9.34
C LEU A 97 1.25 8.88 -9.99
N PRO A 98 2.03 9.28 -11.01
CA PRO A 98 1.83 10.57 -11.68
C PRO A 98 0.45 10.68 -12.34
N SER A 99 -0.08 9.58 -12.89
CA SER A 99 -1.42 9.57 -13.46
C SER A 99 -2.51 9.81 -12.41
N LEU A 100 -2.32 9.33 -11.17
CA LEU A 100 -3.25 9.58 -10.07
C LEU A 100 -3.22 11.05 -9.63
N GLU A 101 -2.04 11.64 -9.54
CA GLU A 101 -1.87 13.04 -9.18
C GLU A 101 -2.47 13.97 -10.25
N GLN A 102 -2.26 13.67 -11.54
CA GLN A 102 -2.85 14.43 -12.65
C GLN A 102 -4.39 14.49 -12.54
N ARG A 103 -5.01 13.38 -12.17
CA ARG A 103 -6.46 13.25 -12.04
C ARG A 103 -7.01 13.87 -10.77
N SER A 104 -6.17 14.08 -9.75
CA SER A 104 -6.60 14.62 -8.44
C SER A 104 -7.29 15.99 -8.57
N GLY A 105 -6.91 16.81 -9.55
CA GLY A 105 -7.51 18.11 -9.81
C GLY A 105 -9.01 18.03 -10.13
N VAL A 106 -9.40 17.04 -10.93
CA VAL A 106 -10.82 16.84 -11.32
C VAL A 106 -11.65 16.40 -10.11
N PHE A 107 -11.13 15.48 -9.30
CA PHE A 107 -11.81 15.06 -8.06
C PHE A 107 -11.84 16.17 -7.01
N LYS A 108 -10.83 17.03 -6.96
CA LYS A 108 -10.85 18.23 -6.11
C LYS A 108 -11.95 19.18 -6.50
N GLU A 109 -12.10 19.46 -7.79
CA GLU A 109 -13.14 20.35 -8.31
C GLU A 109 -14.54 19.75 -8.09
N ALA A 110 -14.68 18.43 -8.18
CA ALA A 110 -15.90 17.71 -7.82
C ALA A 110 -16.17 17.63 -6.29
N GLY A 111 -15.25 18.06 -5.43
CA GLY A 111 -15.39 17.91 -3.97
C GLY A 111 -15.24 16.47 -3.45
N LEU A 112 -14.63 15.59 -4.25
CA LEU A 112 -14.44 14.16 -4.00
C LEU A 112 -12.98 13.80 -3.66
N LEU A 113 -12.08 14.78 -3.50
CA LEU A 113 -10.64 14.56 -3.30
C LEU A 113 -10.33 13.59 -2.16
N VAL A 114 -11.05 13.68 -1.04
CA VAL A 114 -10.83 12.81 0.13
C VAL A 114 -11.17 11.36 -0.19
N THR A 115 -12.33 11.11 -0.81
CA THR A 115 -12.75 9.77 -1.24
C THR A 115 -11.82 9.22 -2.31
N TYR A 116 -11.45 10.05 -3.28
CA TYR A 116 -10.48 9.70 -4.32
C TYR A 116 -9.13 9.28 -3.72
N ALA A 117 -8.59 10.08 -2.78
CA ALA A 117 -7.34 9.75 -2.10
C ALA A 117 -7.43 8.41 -1.39
N HIS A 118 -8.50 8.21 -0.62
CA HIS A 118 -8.73 6.95 0.10
C HIS A 118 -8.80 5.74 -0.83
N CYS A 119 -9.44 5.87 -2.00
CA CYS A 119 -9.52 4.77 -2.96
C CYS A 119 -8.16 4.49 -3.61
N CYS A 120 -7.40 5.54 -3.96
CA CYS A 120 -6.04 5.38 -4.53
C CYS A 120 -5.16 4.56 -3.59
N HIS A 121 -5.26 4.86 -2.30
CA HIS A 121 -4.58 4.14 -1.25
C HIS A 121 -4.99 2.69 -1.13
N ALA A 122 -6.30 2.44 -1.03
CA ALA A 122 -6.84 1.10 -0.88
C ALA A 122 -6.39 0.22 -2.06
N SER A 123 -6.47 0.73 -3.28
CA SER A 123 -6.02 0.02 -4.48
C SER A 123 -4.51 -0.25 -4.48
N LEU A 124 -3.67 0.75 -4.19
CA LEU A 124 -2.22 0.56 -4.15
C LEU A 124 -1.78 -0.40 -3.03
N SER A 125 -2.34 -0.24 -1.83
CA SER A 125 -2.05 -1.10 -0.68
C SER A 125 -2.51 -2.54 -0.92
N SER A 126 -3.67 -2.73 -1.54
CA SER A 126 -4.17 -4.04 -1.95
C SER A 126 -3.23 -4.69 -2.96
N HIS A 127 -2.77 -3.94 -3.96
CA HIS A 127 -1.84 -4.44 -4.97
C HIS A 127 -0.51 -4.88 -4.34
N LEU A 128 0.11 -4.03 -3.51
CA LEU A 128 1.36 -4.36 -2.83
C LEU A 128 1.20 -5.53 -1.84
N SER A 129 0.03 -5.65 -1.21
CA SER A 129 -0.29 -6.81 -0.38
C SER A 129 -0.37 -8.09 -1.22
N MET A 130 -1.02 -8.05 -2.39
CA MET A 130 -1.06 -9.20 -3.31
C MET A 130 0.32 -9.61 -3.80
N LEU A 131 1.20 -8.65 -4.13
CA LEU A 131 2.59 -8.93 -4.51
C LEU A 131 3.32 -9.69 -3.39
N THR A 132 3.11 -9.26 -2.14
CA THR A 132 3.83 -9.76 -0.96
C THR A 132 3.08 -10.87 -0.18
N ASP A 133 1.91 -11.32 -0.62
CA ASP A 133 1.15 -12.40 0.04
C ASP A 133 1.56 -13.80 -0.45
N SER A 134 2.44 -13.88 -1.46
CA SER A 134 2.97 -15.16 -1.91
C SER A 134 3.95 -15.76 -0.88
N ASN A 135 3.77 -17.04 -0.54
CA ASN A 135 4.65 -17.78 0.37
C ASN A 135 6.09 -17.99 -0.17
N HIS A 136 6.40 -17.44 -1.35
CA HIS A 136 7.67 -17.62 -2.06
C HIS A 136 8.45 -16.33 -2.23
N PHE A 137 7.98 -15.21 -1.65
CA PHE A 137 8.71 -13.95 -1.70
C PHE A 137 10.00 -14.04 -0.86
N SER A 138 11.15 -13.81 -1.49
CA SER A 138 12.46 -13.86 -0.85
C SER A 138 12.69 -12.64 0.06
N PHE A 139 13.72 -12.72 0.92
CA PHE A 139 14.16 -11.59 1.73
C PHE A 139 14.49 -10.35 0.87
N SER A 140 15.22 -10.53 -0.23
CA SER A 140 15.59 -9.43 -1.13
C SER A 140 14.37 -8.78 -1.79
N GLN A 141 13.37 -9.58 -2.16
CA GLN A 141 12.12 -9.06 -2.74
C GLN A 141 11.29 -8.27 -1.72
N TYR A 142 11.17 -8.77 -0.47
CA TYR A 142 10.54 -8.00 0.60
C TYR A 142 11.29 -6.70 0.88
N LEU A 143 12.62 -6.75 0.88
CA LEU A 143 13.47 -5.59 1.13
C LEU A 143 13.27 -4.52 0.05
N LEU A 144 13.18 -4.91 -1.23
CA LEU A 144 12.88 -3.99 -2.33
C LEU A 144 11.53 -3.29 -2.18
N VAL A 145 10.49 -4.04 -1.82
CA VAL A 145 9.14 -3.47 -1.61
C VAL A 145 9.14 -2.53 -0.40
N TYR A 146 9.83 -2.91 0.68
CA TYR A 146 10.01 -2.07 1.87
C TYR A 146 10.77 -0.78 1.55
N GLU A 147 11.89 -0.86 0.84
CA GLU A 147 12.70 0.29 0.42
C GLU A 147 11.87 1.26 -0.44
N TRP A 148 11.17 0.74 -1.45
CA TRP A 148 10.27 1.55 -2.29
C TRP A 148 9.22 2.26 -1.44
N GLY A 149 8.62 1.56 -0.49
CA GLY A 149 7.63 2.13 0.41
C GLY A 149 8.19 3.21 1.33
N LEU A 150 9.35 2.96 1.92
CA LEU A 150 10.03 3.92 2.76
C LEU A 150 10.39 5.19 1.99
N LYS A 151 10.87 5.05 0.75
CA LYS A 151 11.15 6.19 -0.16
C LYS A 151 9.89 7.00 -0.44
N MET A 152 8.75 6.34 -0.67
CA MET A 152 7.46 7.02 -0.89
C MET A 152 7.03 7.81 0.35
N TYR A 153 7.05 7.18 1.53
CA TYR A 153 6.72 7.86 2.79
C TYR A 153 7.63 9.06 3.05
N GLN A 154 8.95 8.89 2.88
CA GLN A 154 9.92 9.96 3.05
C GLN A 154 9.73 11.10 2.04
N SER A 155 9.40 10.79 0.79
CA SER A 155 9.16 11.81 -0.24
C SER A 155 7.99 12.73 0.14
N GLU A 156 6.98 12.19 0.81
CA GLU A 156 5.84 12.96 1.30
C GLU A 156 6.13 13.74 2.59
N THR A 157 6.93 13.17 3.50
CA THR A 157 7.23 13.80 4.79
C THR A 157 8.42 14.76 4.75
N CYS A 158 9.39 14.58 3.83
CA CYS A 158 10.67 15.29 3.83
C CYS A 158 10.80 16.36 2.72
N VAL A 159 10.05 16.27 1.61
CA VAL A 159 10.26 17.17 0.44
C VAL A 159 9.33 18.39 0.44
N ARG A 160 8.34 18.50 1.35
CA ARG A 160 7.40 19.64 1.36
C ARG A 160 7.62 20.59 2.55
N PRO A 161 8.27 21.76 2.35
CA PRO A 161 8.30 22.79 3.38
C PRO A 161 6.92 23.43 3.54
N ARG A 162 6.37 23.33 4.75
CA ARG A 162 5.59 24.39 5.44
C ARG A 162 4.39 24.98 4.68
N GLN A 163 3.51 24.14 4.13
CA GLN A 163 2.11 24.50 3.95
C GLN A 163 1.22 23.44 4.61
N PRO A 164 0.17 23.83 5.36
CA PRO A 164 -0.79 22.88 5.91
C PRO A 164 -1.40 22.08 4.74
N PRO A 165 -1.49 20.74 4.83
CA PRO A 165 -1.88 19.88 3.72
C PRO A 165 -3.39 19.97 3.52
N GLN A 166 -3.86 21.02 2.84
CA GLN A 166 -5.25 21.07 2.38
C GLN A 166 -5.41 20.54 0.95
N HIS A 167 -4.32 20.23 0.23
CA HIS A 167 -4.34 20.11 -1.23
C HIS A 167 -3.50 18.99 -1.87
N SER A 168 -2.99 18.01 -1.12
CA SER A 168 -2.33 16.84 -1.70
C SER A 168 -2.98 15.55 -1.23
N LEU A 169 -2.87 14.49 -2.05
CA LEU A 169 -3.07 13.11 -1.66
C LEU A 169 -2.10 12.81 -0.51
N SER A 170 -2.49 13.10 0.74
CA SER A 170 -1.64 12.89 1.90
C SER A 170 -1.59 11.40 2.16
N LEU A 171 -0.53 10.77 1.64
CA LEU A 171 -0.41 9.33 1.63
C LEU A 171 0.26 8.78 2.92
N GLY A 172 0.94 9.65 3.67
CA GLY A 172 1.85 9.32 4.76
C GLY A 172 1.34 8.38 5.86
N VAL A 173 0.13 8.59 6.42
CA VAL A 173 -0.35 7.73 7.52
C VAL A 173 -0.66 6.31 7.05
N GLN A 174 -1.25 6.17 5.86
CA GLN A 174 -1.59 4.86 5.30
C GLN A 174 -0.35 4.16 4.72
N CYS A 175 0.58 4.93 4.14
CA CYS A 175 1.91 4.44 3.75
C CYS A 175 2.67 3.90 4.96
N LEU A 176 2.65 4.58 6.11
CA LEU A 176 3.33 4.13 7.32
C LEU A 176 2.78 2.78 7.82
N VAL A 177 1.45 2.62 7.90
CA VAL A 177 0.82 1.36 8.32
C VAL A 177 1.25 0.21 7.41
N TRP A 178 1.30 0.45 6.10
CA TRP A 178 1.71 -0.57 5.13
C TRP A 178 3.23 -0.87 5.20
N ILE A 179 4.09 0.13 5.41
CA ILE A 179 5.53 -0.07 5.63
C ILE A 179 5.76 -0.96 6.84
N LEU A 180 5.07 -0.69 7.96
CA LEU A 180 5.17 -1.49 9.18
C LEU A 180 4.71 -2.94 8.96
N LYS A 181 3.59 -3.14 8.24
CA LYS A 181 3.13 -4.49 7.88
C LYS A 181 4.12 -5.25 6.99
N THR A 182 4.76 -4.53 6.06
CA THR A 182 5.79 -5.11 5.18
C THR A 182 7.06 -5.43 5.97
N GLU A 183 7.43 -4.57 6.93
CA GLU A 183 8.53 -4.81 7.87
C GLU A 183 8.31 -6.10 8.67
N GLU A 184 7.11 -6.31 9.23
CA GLU A 184 6.78 -7.54 9.97
C GLU A 184 6.97 -8.79 9.11
N LYS A 185 6.54 -8.77 7.85
CA LYS A 185 6.74 -9.87 6.91
C LYS A 185 8.22 -10.06 6.55
N LEU A 186 8.95 -8.97 6.31
CA LEU A 186 10.39 -9.00 6.04
C LEU A 186 11.15 -9.63 7.20
N LEU A 187 10.82 -9.26 8.44
CA LEU A 187 11.41 -9.85 9.64
C LEU A 187 11.04 -11.33 9.78
N ALA A 188 9.81 -11.73 9.43
CA ALA A 188 9.41 -13.14 9.42
C ALA A 188 10.16 -14.00 8.38
N VAL A 189 10.63 -13.40 7.27
CA VAL A 189 11.49 -14.06 6.28
C VAL A 189 12.98 -13.92 6.61
N ALA A 190 13.35 -12.90 7.39
CA ALA A 190 14.68 -12.76 7.95
C ALA A 190 14.98 -13.89 8.95
N GLN A 191 13.98 -14.27 9.76
CA GLN A 191 14.00 -15.50 10.55
C GLN A 191 14.40 -16.64 9.62
N VAL A 192 15.51 -17.30 9.94
CA VAL A 192 16.07 -18.41 9.17
C VAL A 192 15.07 -19.57 9.23
N ARG A 193 14.03 -19.54 8.40
CA ARG A 193 13.26 -20.73 8.08
C ARG A 193 14.15 -21.56 7.19
N THR A 194 14.90 -22.49 7.78
CA THR A 194 14.90 -23.94 7.45
C THR A 194 14.53 -24.37 6.02
N GLN A 195 14.86 -23.60 5.00
CA GLN A 195 15.09 -24.13 3.65
C GLN A 195 16.57 -24.47 3.45
N GLU A 196 17.42 -24.02 4.38
CA GLU A 196 18.81 -24.45 4.53
C GLU A 196 18.96 -25.33 5.78
N GLU A 197 18.05 -26.29 5.99
CA GLU A 197 18.31 -27.38 6.96
C GLU A 197 19.63 -28.10 6.66
N GLU A 198 20.10 -28.06 5.40
CA GLU A 198 21.41 -28.59 5.02
C GLU A 198 22.61 -27.79 5.54
N ALA A 199 22.45 -26.50 5.85
CA ALA A 199 23.53 -25.66 6.38
C ALA A 199 23.72 -25.81 7.90
N PHE A 200 22.70 -26.29 8.61
CA PHE A 200 22.75 -26.55 10.05
C PHE A 200 22.77 -28.04 10.40
N ASP A 201 23.02 -28.91 9.42
CA ASP A 201 23.08 -30.34 9.62
C ASP A 201 24.24 -30.69 10.58
N ILE A 202 23.89 -31.03 11.82
CA ILE A 202 24.77 -31.28 12.97
C ILE A 202 25.58 -32.55 12.68
N GLY A 203 26.60 -32.42 11.85
CA GLY A 203 27.40 -33.55 11.37
C GLY A 203 28.31 -33.25 10.19
N LYS A 204 28.14 -32.12 9.49
CA LYS A 204 29.07 -31.66 8.43
C LYS A 204 30.18 -30.77 8.99
N PRO A 205 31.35 -30.68 8.31
CA PRO A 205 32.54 -29.97 8.80
C PRO A 205 32.29 -28.45 8.94
N PRO A 206 33.19 -27.67 9.58
CA PRO A 206 33.01 -26.25 9.98
C PRO A 206 32.75 -25.23 8.85
N CYS A 207 32.49 -25.67 7.61
CA CYS A 207 32.00 -24.83 6.52
C CYS A 207 30.53 -24.41 6.68
N ALA A 208 29.74 -25.11 7.50
CA ALA A 208 28.35 -24.78 7.82
C ALA A 208 28.23 -23.43 8.57
N ASP A 209 29.00 -23.26 9.64
CA ASP A 209 28.94 -22.06 10.51
C ASP A 209 29.35 -20.78 9.78
N ALA A 210 30.37 -20.87 8.91
CA ALA A 210 30.83 -19.72 8.12
C ALA A 210 29.81 -19.28 7.07
N ALA A 211 29.11 -20.22 6.43
CA ALA A 211 28.05 -19.91 5.46
C ALA A 211 26.85 -19.24 6.15
N VAL A 212 26.47 -19.74 7.34
CA VAL A 212 25.42 -19.12 8.16
C VAL A 212 25.80 -17.70 8.54
N ILE A 213 27.01 -17.48 9.07
CA ILE A 213 27.49 -16.13 9.43
C ILE A 213 27.47 -15.21 8.21
N GLN A 214 27.90 -15.71 7.05
CA GLN A 214 27.89 -14.94 5.80
C GLN A 214 26.46 -14.54 5.40
N ILE A 215 25.50 -15.45 5.43
CA ILE A 215 24.10 -15.17 5.06
C ILE A 215 23.48 -14.12 6.01
N LEU A 216 23.74 -14.22 7.31
CA LEU A 216 23.21 -13.26 8.29
C LEU A 216 23.86 -11.88 8.11
N THR A 217 25.16 -11.86 7.80
CA THR A 217 25.89 -10.63 7.50
C THR A 217 25.32 -9.98 6.24
N GLU A 218 25.15 -10.75 5.15
CA GLU A 218 24.58 -10.26 3.89
C GLU A 218 23.16 -9.69 4.08
N LYS A 219 22.29 -10.35 4.86
CA LYS A 219 20.95 -9.82 5.17
C LYS A 219 21.00 -8.51 5.98
N THR A 220 21.89 -8.44 6.96
CA THR A 220 22.03 -7.27 7.84
C THR A 220 22.62 -6.08 7.09
N GLU A 221 23.63 -6.30 6.26
CA GLU A 221 24.23 -5.30 5.37
C GLU A 221 23.23 -4.79 4.33
N ALA A 222 22.45 -5.70 3.73
CA ALA A 222 21.40 -5.32 2.79
C ALA A 222 20.33 -4.44 3.48
N ALA A 223 19.89 -4.82 4.69
CA ALA A 223 18.96 -4.01 5.48
C ALA A 223 19.56 -2.64 5.89
N GLN A 224 20.85 -2.60 6.23
CA GLN A 224 21.58 -1.38 6.56
C GLN A 224 21.62 -0.40 5.38
N GLY A 225 21.75 -0.91 4.16
CA GLY A 225 21.67 -0.10 2.93
C GLY A 225 20.34 0.64 2.76
N VAL A 226 19.27 0.17 3.42
CA VAL A 226 17.93 0.78 3.36
C VAL A 226 17.64 1.64 4.59
N SER A 227 17.88 1.14 5.81
CA SER A 227 17.64 1.86 7.06
C SER A 227 18.39 1.23 8.23
N GLU A 228 19.05 2.06 9.05
CA GLU A 228 19.73 1.63 10.29
C GLU A 228 18.76 0.92 11.25
N SER A 229 17.56 1.48 11.44
CA SER A 229 16.54 0.86 12.31
C SER A 229 16.06 -0.49 11.81
N LEU A 230 16.01 -0.70 10.48
CA LEU A 230 15.67 -2.00 9.92
C LEU A 230 16.80 -3.00 10.13
N SER A 231 18.06 -2.57 9.95
CA SER A 231 19.24 -3.38 10.17
C SER A 231 19.30 -3.93 11.59
N GLU A 232 19.09 -3.08 12.60
CA GLU A 232 19.05 -3.49 14.01
C GLU A 232 17.98 -4.57 14.28
N LYS A 233 16.79 -4.43 13.67
CA LYS A 233 15.70 -5.41 13.82
C LYS A 233 16.01 -6.72 13.12
N VAL A 234 16.58 -6.67 11.91
CA VAL A 234 17.00 -7.86 11.16
C VAL A 234 18.09 -8.60 11.91
N GLU A 235 19.12 -7.88 12.39
CA GLU A 235 20.20 -8.44 13.19
C GLU A 235 19.66 -9.11 14.46
N ALA A 236 18.79 -8.44 15.22
CA ALA A 236 18.21 -8.99 16.45
C ALA A 236 17.43 -10.29 16.18
N VAL A 237 16.62 -10.32 15.13
CA VAL A 237 15.85 -11.51 14.73
C VAL A 237 16.76 -12.65 14.29
N CYS A 238 17.79 -12.35 13.50
CA CYS A 238 18.82 -13.29 13.06
C CYS A 238 19.59 -13.91 14.24
N LEU A 239 20.05 -13.08 15.18
CA LEU A 239 20.78 -13.53 16.37
C LEU A 239 19.92 -14.39 17.31
N MET A 240 18.66 -14.02 17.52
CA MET A 240 17.73 -14.82 18.33
C MET A 240 17.53 -16.21 17.73
N GLU A 241 17.43 -16.30 16.40
CA GLU A 241 17.29 -17.59 15.72
C GLU A 241 18.56 -18.43 15.86
N CYS A 242 19.76 -17.85 15.70
CA CYS A 242 21.02 -18.54 15.95
C CYS A 242 21.15 -19.07 17.38
N LEU A 243 20.75 -18.27 18.37
CA LEU A 243 20.74 -18.70 19.77
C LEU A 243 19.79 -19.88 20.00
N ARG A 244 18.64 -19.91 19.31
CA ARG A 244 17.68 -21.03 19.37
C ARG A 244 18.26 -22.31 18.79
N PHE A 245 19.08 -22.24 17.74
CA PHE A 245 19.73 -23.40 17.15
C PHE A 245 20.90 -23.97 17.98
N LEU A 246 21.58 -23.11 18.75
CA LEU A 246 22.73 -23.51 19.58
C LEU A 246 22.34 -24.09 20.94
N GLN A 247 21.05 -24.03 21.31
CA GLN A 247 20.49 -24.54 22.57
C GLN A 247 19.86 -25.92 22.39
#